data_AF-A0A9X6ABV6-F1
#
_entry.id   AF-A0A9X6ABV6-F1
#
_cell.length_a   1.000
_cell.length_b   1.000
_cell.length_c   1.000
_cell.angle_alpha   90.00
_cell.angle_beta   90.00
_cell.angle_gamma   90.00
#
_symmetry.space_group_name_H-M   'P 1'
#
loop_
_entity.id
_entity.type
_entity.pdbx_description
1 polymer ?
#
loop_
_entity_poly.entity_id
_entity_poly.type
_entity_poly.pdbx_seq_one_letter_code
_entity_poly.pdbx_strand_id
1 'polypeptide(L)'
;PPATSGLILGPLPGGTWGYMAGTSMASPHVAGVAALIKSTHPQASAALVKALLYAEADATPCTDPYDIDGDGKVDAVCEGTKNHNGFYGWGTVNALNAVTE
;
A
#
# COMPACT_ATOMS: atom_id res chain seq x y z
N PRO A 1 5.75 8.70 -17.31
CA PRO A 1 4.98 7.45 -17.12
C PRO A 1 5.19 6.92 -15.70
N PRO A 2 4.16 6.35 -15.03
CA PRO A 2 4.37 5.57 -13.81
C PRO A 2 5.39 4.46 -14.08
N ALA A 3 6.22 4.13 -13.09
CA ALA A 3 7.20 3.07 -13.27
C ALA A 3 6.48 1.72 -13.43
N THR A 4 6.72 1.02 -14.53
CA THR A 4 6.20 -0.34 -14.77
C THR A 4 6.88 -1.38 -13.87
N SER A 5 7.96 -1.01 -13.18
CA SER A 5 8.73 -1.83 -12.26
C SER A 5 8.32 -1.71 -10.79
N GLY A 6 7.28 -0.91 -10.46
CA GLY A 6 6.86 -0.66 -9.08
C GLY A 6 7.78 0.31 -8.30
N LEU A 7 8.74 0.94 -8.98
CA LEU A 7 9.60 1.96 -8.37
C LEU A 7 8.87 3.29 -8.17
N ILE A 8 9.13 3.95 -7.06
CA ILE A 8 8.60 5.27 -6.73
C ILE A 8 9.68 6.31 -6.95
N LEU A 9 9.36 7.39 -7.66
CA LEU A 9 10.22 8.56 -7.81
C LEU A 9 10.12 9.44 -6.56
N GLY A 10 11.24 9.77 -5.94
CA GLY A 10 11.29 10.63 -4.76
C GLY A 10 12.52 11.56 -4.73
N PRO A 11 12.50 12.59 -3.87
CA PRO A 11 13.63 13.50 -3.71
C PRO A 11 14.79 12.82 -2.98
N LEU A 12 16.01 13.18 -3.36
CA LEU A 12 17.26 12.74 -2.75
C LEU A 12 18.11 13.94 -2.29
N PRO A 13 19.09 13.74 -1.38
CA PRO A 13 20.03 14.79 -1.01
C PRO A 13 20.70 15.46 -2.22
N GLY A 14 21.02 16.75 -2.06
CA GLY A 14 21.63 17.54 -3.14
C GLY A 14 20.63 18.05 -4.20
N GLY A 15 19.32 18.02 -3.91
CA GLY A 15 18.29 18.51 -4.84
C GLY A 15 18.08 17.61 -6.05
N THR A 16 18.40 16.32 -5.91
CA THR A 16 18.27 15.33 -6.98
C THR A 16 17.02 14.48 -6.78
N TRP A 17 16.73 13.63 -7.76
CA TRP A 17 15.60 12.70 -7.75
C TRP A 17 16.09 11.29 -8.03
N GLY A 18 15.42 10.30 -7.45
CA GLY A 18 15.75 8.89 -7.68
C GLY A 18 14.54 7.98 -7.56
N TYR A 19 14.65 6.83 -8.21
CA TYR A 19 13.68 5.76 -8.14
C TYR A 19 14.08 4.75 -7.06
N MET A 20 13.15 4.41 -6.16
CA MET A 20 13.37 3.43 -5.09
C MET A 20 12.18 2.48 -4.97
N ALA A 21 12.43 1.24 -4.53
CA ALA A 21 11.40 0.26 -4.21
C ALA A 21 11.53 -0.19 -2.75
N GLY A 22 10.44 -0.72 -2.22
CA GLY A 22 10.38 -1.34 -0.90
C GLY A 22 9.20 -0.86 -0.07
N THR A 23 8.94 -1.56 1.03
CA THR A 23 7.89 -1.18 2.00
C THR A 23 8.15 0.18 2.63
N SER A 24 9.40 0.64 2.67
CA SER A 24 9.78 2.01 3.04
C SER A 24 9.14 3.07 2.14
N MET A 25 8.85 2.78 0.87
CA MET A 25 8.17 3.70 -0.05
C MET A 25 6.64 3.54 0.02
N ALA A 26 6.13 2.35 0.33
CA ALA A 26 4.71 2.13 0.59
C ALA A 26 4.24 2.85 1.86
N SER A 27 5.03 2.77 2.94
CA SER A 27 4.69 3.34 4.25
C SER A 27 4.27 4.82 4.23
N PRO A 28 5.02 5.76 3.58
CA PRO A 28 4.60 7.16 3.51
C PRO A 28 3.33 7.39 2.69
N HIS A 29 3.03 6.54 1.69
CA HIS A 29 1.75 6.62 0.97
C HIS A 29 0.58 6.26 1.87
N VAL A 30 0.69 5.16 2.62
CA VAL A 30 -0.32 4.75 3.61
C VAL A 30 -0.49 5.81 4.70
N ALA A 31 0.61 6.41 5.17
CA ALA A 31 0.55 7.51 6.13
C ALA A 31 -0.20 8.74 5.56
N GLY A 32 -0.01 9.05 4.28
CA GLY A 32 -0.77 10.10 3.58
C GLY A 32 -2.27 9.84 3.56
N VAL A 33 -2.70 8.62 3.23
CA VAL A 33 -4.12 8.24 3.24
C VAL A 33 -4.70 8.27 4.64
N ALA A 34 -3.98 7.77 5.64
CA ALA A 34 -4.42 7.85 7.05
C ALA A 34 -4.57 9.32 7.51
N ALA A 35 -3.72 10.23 7.03
CA ALA A 35 -3.87 11.67 7.30
C ALA A 35 -5.12 12.25 6.63
N LEU A 36 -5.47 11.82 5.41
CA LEU A 36 -6.72 12.20 4.75
C LEU A 36 -7.95 11.76 5.56
N ILE A 37 -7.99 10.50 6.01
CA ILE A 37 -9.05 9.99 6.89
C ILE A 37 -9.16 10.83 8.17
N LYS A 38 -8.01 11.14 8.79
CA LYS A 38 -7.99 11.98 10.01
C LYS A 38 -8.45 13.42 9.74
N SER A 39 -8.26 13.94 8.53
CA SER A 39 -8.72 15.28 8.15
C SER A 39 -10.24 15.36 8.00
N THR A 40 -10.88 14.29 7.48
CA THR A 40 -12.34 14.17 7.38
C THR A 40 -12.99 13.75 8.69
N HIS A 41 -12.23 13.07 9.56
CA HIS A 41 -12.66 12.65 10.89
C HIS A 41 -11.76 13.21 12.03
N PRO A 42 -11.79 14.53 12.31
CA PRO A 42 -10.83 15.16 13.24
C PRO A 42 -10.84 14.58 14.65
N GLN A 43 -11.97 14.04 15.11
CA GLN A 43 -12.13 13.46 16.45
C GLN A 43 -11.86 11.95 16.50
N ALA A 44 -11.59 11.29 15.36
CA ALA A 44 -11.32 9.86 15.33
C ALA A 44 -10.07 9.50 16.13
N SER A 45 -10.14 8.44 16.93
CA SER A 45 -8.97 7.88 17.58
C SER A 45 -8.04 7.22 16.55
N ALA A 46 -6.78 6.98 16.91
CA ALA A 46 -5.85 6.24 16.03
C ALA A 46 -6.39 4.84 15.65
N ALA A 47 -7.10 4.19 16.58
CA ALA A 47 -7.75 2.90 16.32
C ALA A 47 -8.88 3.02 15.29
N LEU A 48 -9.69 4.08 15.36
CA LEU A 48 -10.75 4.33 14.38
C LEU A 48 -10.17 4.67 13.00
N VAL A 49 -9.14 5.52 12.93
CA VAL A 49 -8.45 5.81 11.66
C VAL A 49 -7.90 4.53 11.02
N LYS A 50 -7.29 3.64 11.83
CA LYS A 50 -6.81 2.34 11.35
C LYS A 50 -7.96 1.45 10.85
N ALA A 51 -9.09 1.45 11.53
CA ALA A 51 -10.25 0.66 11.12
C ALA A 51 -10.84 1.16 9.79
N LEU A 52 -10.99 2.48 9.63
CA LEU A 52 -11.44 3.10 8.38
C LEU A 52 -10.47 2.80 7.24
N LEU A 53 -9.17 2.93 7.49
CA LEU A 53 -8.13 2.60 6.50
C LEU A 53 -8.23 1.16 5.98
N TYR A 54 -8.63 0.22 6.83
CA TYR A 54 -8.87 -1.18 6.42
C TYR A 54 -10.21 -1.37 5.71
N ALA A 55 -11.26 -0.67 6.17
CA ALA A 55 -12.60 -0.79 5.60
C ALA A 55 -12.70 -0.17 4.19
N GLU A 56 -11.97 0.91 3.95
CA GLU A 56 -11.98 1.69 2.71
C GLU A 56 -10.95 1.21 1.68
N ALA A 57 -10.08 0.26 2.05
CA ALA A 57 -9.09 -0.31 1.14
C ALA A 57 -9.76 -1.06 -0.02
N ASP A 58 -9.19 -0.94 -1.22
CA ASP A 58 -9.65 -1.70 -2.37
C ASP A 58 -9.17 -3.15 -2.24
N ALA A 59 -10.12 -4.09 -2.30
CA ALA A 59 -9.84 -5.52 -2.21
C ALA A 59 -8.93 -5.98 -3.36
N THR A 60 -7.74 -6.46 -3.01
CA THR A 60 -6.72 -6.89 -3.97
C THR A 60 -6.55 -8.41 -3.95
N PRO A 61 -6.87 -9.13 -5.03
CA PRO A 61 -6.71 -10.59 -5.10
C PRO A 61 -5.24 -11.00 -5.07
N CYS A 62 -5.00 -12.24 -4.64
CA CYS A 62 -3.69 -12.86 -4.78
C CYS A 62 -3.24 -12.88 -6.25
N THR A 63 -1.93 -12.66 -6.44
CA THR A 63 -1.24 -12.77 -7.72
C THR A 63 -0.50 -14.11 -7.79
N ASP A 64 0.21 -14.31 -8.90
CA ASP A 64 1.04 -15.50 -9.09
C ASP A 64 2.06 -15.68 -7.95
N PRO A 65 2.41 -16.93 -7.60
CA PRO A 65 3.46 -17.20 -6.61
C PRO A 65 4.75 -16.47 -6.96
N TYR A 66 5.41 -15.95 -5.92
CA TYR A 66 6.58 -15.10 -6.07
C TYR A 66 7.86 -15.95 -6.02
N ASP A 67 8.69 -15.79 -7.03
CA ASP A 67 10.06 -16.31 -7.16
C ASP A 67 10.95 -15.07 -7.37
N ILE A 68 11.68 -14.67 -6.33
CA ILE A 68 12.40 -13.39 -6.33
C ILE A 68 13.70 -13.46 -7.11
N ASP A 69 14.36 -14.63 -7.12
CA ASP A 69 15.66 -14.83 -7.73
C ASP A 69 15.60 -15.52 -9.11
N GLY A 70 14.41 -15.98 -9.50
CA GLY A 70 14.13 -16.58 -10.80
C GLY A 70 14.70 -17.99 -10.94
N ASP A 71 14.96 -18.70 -9.84
CA ASP A 71 15.55 -20.03 -9.85
C ASP A 71 14.52 -21.15 -10.18
N GLY A 72 13.25 -20.78 -10.35
CA GLY A 72 12.14 -21.68 -10.63
C GLY A 72 11.53 -22.32 -9.39
N LYS A 73 11.99 -21.97 -8.18
CA LYS A 73 11.36 -22.33 -6.91
C LYS A 73 10.55 -21.15 -6.40
N VAL A 74 9.37 -21.45 -5.90
CA VAL A 74 8.51 -20.45 -5.29
C VAL A 74 9.03 -20.12 -3.89
N ASP A 75 9.33 -18.84 -3.66
CA ASP A 75 9.75 -18.30 -2.37
C ASP A 75 8.56 -17.92 -1.49
N ALA A 76 7.48 -17.45 -2.11
CA ALA A 76 6.27 -17.06 -1.39
C ALA A 76 5.00 -17.34 -2.19
N VAL A 77 3.99 -17.87 -1.51
CA VAL A 77 2.65 -18.08 -2.05
C VAL A 77 1.68 -17.14 -1.35
N CYS A 78 0.85 -16.46 -2.11
CA CYS A 78 -0.25 -15.68 -1.55
C CYS A 78 -1.40 -16.62 -1.19
N GLU A 79 -1.80 -16.60 0.08
CA GLU A 79 -2.95 -17.36 0.58
C GLU A 79 -4.03 -16.42 1.13
N GLY A 80 -5.30 -16.78 0.90
CA GLY A 80 -6.45 -16.04 1.38
C GLY A 80 -7.41 -15.61 0.27
N THR A 81 -8.31 -14.69 0.60
CA THR A 81 -9.31 -14.16 -0.34
C THR A 81 -8.91 -12.79 -0.86
N LYS A 82 -9.62 -12.27 -1.86
CA LYS A 82 -9.42 -10.89 -2.33
C LYS A 82 -9.61 -9.81 -1.24
N ASN A 83 -10.39 -10.11 -0.21
CA ASN A 83 -10.69 -9.15 0.87
C ASN A 83 -9.71 -9.28 2.05
N HIS A 84 -8.97 -10.38 2.13
CA HIS A 84 -7.92 -10.56 3.13
C HIS A 84 -6.96 -11.69 2.72
N ASN A 85 -5.70 -11.36 2.45
CA ASN A 85 -4.67 -12.35 2.07
C ASN A 85 -3.26 -11.99 2.56
N GLY A 86 -2.35 -12.95 2.44
CA GLY A 86 -0.98 -12.86 2.96
C GLY A 86 -0.09 -11.81 2.28
N PHE A 87 -0.43 -11.32 1.08
CA PHE A 87 0.41 -10.35 0.36
C PHE A 87 -0.10 -8.92 0.50
N TYR A 88 -1.41 -8.72 0.44
CA TYR A 88 -2.04 -7.41 0.42
C TYR A 88 -2.79 -7.06 1.71
N GLY A 89 -2.84 -7.96 2.69
CA GLY A 89 -3.62 -7.74 3.92
C GLY A 89 -5.08 -7.47 3.57
N TRP A 90 -5.61 -6.34 4.02
CA TRP A 90 -6.99 -5.89 3.74
C TRP A 90 -7.19 -5.28 2.35
N GLY A 91 -6.12 -5.11 1.57
CA GLY A 91 -6.20 -4.51 0.24
C GLY A 91 -5.25 -3.32 0.06
N THR A 92 -5.39 -2.62 -1.07
CA THR A 92 -4.62 -1.43 -1.40
C THR A 92 -5.31 -0.18 -0.88
N VAL A 93 -4.57 0.74 -0.24
CA VAL A 93 -5.14 1.99 0.29
C VAL A 93 -5.78 2.84 -0.80
N ASN A 94 -6.97 3.36 -0.54
CA ASN A 94 -7.74 4.18 -1.48
C ASN A 94 -7.89 5.62 -0.94
N ALA A 95 -7.18 6.56 -1.57
CA ALA A 95 -7.18 7.95 -1.15
C ALA A 95 -8.50 8.69 -1.47
N LEU A 96 -9.27 8.22 -2.44
CA LEU A 96 -10.56 8.80 -2.79
C LEU A 96 -11.60 8.42 -1.73
N ASN A 97 -11.71 7.14 -1.40
CA ASN A 97 -12.63 6.66 -0.37
C ASN A 97 -12.38 7.35 0.98
N ALA A 98 -11.11 7.57 1.33
CA ALA A 98 -10.68 8.32 2.53
C ALA A 98 -11.28 9.74 2.68
N VAL A 99 -11.81 10.31 1.59
CA VAL A 99 -12.41 11.64 1.58
C VAL A 99 -13.84 11.69 1.05
N THR A 100 -14.43 10.56 0.64
CA THR A 100 -15.78 10.51 0.04
C THR A 100 -16.78 9.60 0.75
N GLU A 101 -16.32 8.68 1.61
CA GLU A 101 -17.19 7.80 2.40
C GLU A 101 -17.71 8.46 3.69
#